data_AF-A0A5C8ZGY4-F1
#
_entry.id   AF-A0A5C8ZGY4-F1
#
_cell.length_a   1.000
_cell.length_b   1.000
_cell.length_c   1.000
_cell.angle_alpha   90.00
_cell.angle_beta   90.00
_cell.angle_gamma   90.00
#
_symmetry.space_group_name_H-M   'P 1'
#
loop_
_entity.id
_entity.type
_entity.pdbx_description
1 polymer ?
#
loop_
_entity_poly.entity_id
_entity_poly.type
_entity_poly.pdbx_seq_one_letter_code
_entity_poly.pdbx_strand_id
1 'polypeptide(L)'
;MPVGPPPEDEDALVLDQQNALDRISDLRERLERTADPEERARLVAELDALADRLDALADAFDTEAERRDRDAEARGTRALARDRAAADRATAQGVPDVGALDRQHAAVARDWAASDRYESRTDRRRAAEARRSAADERRAAATERDALPTEDHDGEG
;
A
#
# COMPACT_ATOMS: atom_id res chain seq x y z
N MET A 1 -4.99 12.28 -23.10
CA MET A 1 -4.05 12.54 -21.99
C MET A 1 -4.67 11.91 -20.76
N PRO A 2 -4.14 10.80 -20.18
CA PRO A 2 -4.65 10.39 -18.89
C PRO A 2 -4.04 11.34 -17.85
N VAL A 3 -4.91 12.17 -17.29
CA VAL A 3 -4.65 12.92 -16.06
C VAL A 3 -4.59 11.85 -14.98
N GLY A 4 -3.44 11.68 -14.33
CA GLY A 4 -3.37 10.82 -13.14
C GLY A 4 -4.37 11.34 -12.11
N PRO A 5 -4.99 10.47 -11.29
CA PRO A 5 -5.85 10.92 -10.21
C PRO A 5 -5.13 11.96 -9.33
N PRO A 6 -5.89 12.92 -8.79
CA PRO A 6 -5.34 14.04 -8.02
C PRO A 6 -4.61 13.53 -6.75
N PRO A 7 -3.67 14.32 -6.21
CA PRO A 7 -2.99 14.04 -4.94
C PRO A 7 -3.92 13.89 -3.72
N GLU A 8 -5.20 14.24 -3.88
CA GLU A 8 -6.26 14.12 -2.86
C GLU A 8 -6.52 12.66 -2.42
N ASP A 9 -6.16 11.66 -3.24
CA ASP A 9 -6.40 10.25 -2.92
C ASP A 9 -5.40 9.71 -1.87
N GLU A 10 -4.10 10.00 -1.96
CA GLU A 10 -3.11 9.51 -0.97
C GLU A 10 -3.27 10.19 0.39
N ASP A 11 -3.52 11.50 0.41
CA ASP A 11 -3.75 12.24 1.65
C ASP A 11 -5.02 11.74 2.37
N ALA A 12 -6.07 11.38 1.61
CA ALA A 12 -7.26 10.76 2.15
C ALA A 12 -6.98 9.36 2.73
N LEU A 13 -6.16 8.54 2.05
CA LEU A 13 -5.75 7.23 2.58
C LEU A 13 -4.92 7.36 3.87
N VAL A 14 -4.03 8.35 3.95
CA VAL A 14 -3.22 8.62 5.15
C VAL A 14 -4.11 9.07 6.30
N LEU A 15 -5.03 10.00 6.04
CA LEU A 15 -5.98 10.45 7.05
C LEU A 15 -6.86 9.30 7.55
N ASP A 16 -7.32 8.41 6.64
CA ASP A 16 -8.16 7.29 7.04
C ASP A 16 -7.39 6.24 7.86
N GLN A 17 -6.12 6.01 7.52
CA GLN A 17 -5.24 5.16 8.32
C GLN A 17 -5.04 5.73 9.73
N GLN A 18 -4.80 7.04 9.85
CA GLN A 18 -4.65 7.71 11.15
C GLN A 18 -5.92 7.58 11.99
N ASN A 19 -7.08 7.87 11.41
CA ASN A 19 -8.37 7.72 12.09
C ASN A 19 -8.62 6.28 12.56
N ALA A 20 -8.26 5.28 11.76
CA ALA A 20 -8.38 3.88 12.12
C ALA A 20 -7.44 3.50 13.29
N LEU A 21 -6.20 3.98 13.28
CA LEU A 21 -5.22 3.74 14.35
C LEU A 21 -5.61 4.42 15.67
N ASP A 22 -6.09 5.65 15.61
CA ASP A 22 -6.61 6.37 16.78
C ASP A 22 -7.79 5.61 17.39
N ARG A 23 -8.73 5.15 16.54
CA ARG A 23 -9.88 4.36 16.99
C ARG A 23 -9.45 3.03 17.62
N ILE A 24 -8.47 2.33 17.05
CA ILE A 24 -7.94 1.09 17.64
C ILE A 24 -7.36 1.36 19.03
N SER A 25 -6.66 2.48 19.20
CA SER A 25 -6.05 2.86 20.48
C SER A 25 -7.13 3.10 21.54
N ASP A 26 -8.18 3.86 21.20
CA ASP A 26 -9.33 4.11 22.08
C ASP A 26 -10.05 2.81 22.47
N LEU A 27 -10.26 1.91 21.50
CA LEU A 27 -10.96 0.64 21.74
C LEU A 27 -10.15 -0.30 22.62
N ARG A 28 -8.82 -0.36 22.45
CA ARG A 28 -7.93 -1.14 23.32
C ARG A 28 -7.98 -0.64 24.76
N GLU A 29 -7.92 0.68 24.94
CA GLU A 29 -8.01 1.30 26.27
C GLU A 29 -9.37 1.00 26.94
N ARG A 30 -10.46 1.03 26.17
CA ARG A 30 -11.80 0.63 26.66
C ARG A 30 -11.85 -0.85 27.01
N LEU A 31 -11.30 -1.72 26.17
CA LEU A 31 -11.29 -3.18 26.36
C LEU A 31 -10.54 -3.58 27.65
N GLU A 32 -9.47 -2.86 28.00
CA GLU A 32 -8.75 -3.07 29.26
C GLU A 32 -9.56 -2.71 30.51
N ARG A 33 -10.50 -1.76 30.38
CA ARG A 33 -11.31 -1.25 31.50
C ARG A 33 -12.65 -1.96 31.65
N THR A 34 -13.18 -2.52 30.57
CA THR A 34 -14.48 -3.20 30.59
C THR A 34 -14.36 -4.60 31.22
N ALA A 35 -15.14 -4.83 32.27
CA ALA A 35 -15.32 -6.14 32.89
C ALA A 35 -16.53 -6.92 32.35
N ASP A 36 -17.46 -6.25 31.66
CA ASP A 36 -18.64 -6.87 31.06
C ASP A 36 -18.26 -7.75 29.85
N PRO A 37 -18.52 -9.08 29.89
CA PRO A 37 -18.21 -9.98 28.79
C PRO A 37 -18.87 -9.61 27.46
N GLU A 38 -20.11 -9.08 27.48
CA GLU A 38 -20.81 -8.70 26.25
C GLU A 38 -20.18 -7.47 25.60
N GLU A 39 -19.90 -6.43 26.38
CA GLU A 39 -19.17 -5.26 25.88
C GLU A 39 -17.76 -5.63 25.41
N ARG A 40 -17.05 -6.53 26.10
CA ARG A 40 -15.74 -7.04 25.64
C ARG A 40 -15.84 -7.70 24.27
N ALA A 41 -16.83 -8.58 24.07
CA ALA A 41 -17.04 -9.24 22.78
C ALA A 41 -17.31 -8.22 21.66
N ARG A 42 -18.14 -7.21 21.91
CA ARG A 42 -18.42 -6.12 20.95
C ARG A 42 -17.17 -5.31 20.61
N LEU A 43 -16.37 -4.93 21.60
CA LEU A 43 -15.13 -4.17 21.39
C LEU A 43 -14.10 -4.97 20.58
N VAL A 44 -14.01 -6.28 20.83
CA VAL A 44 -13.14 -7.17 20.07
C VAL A 44 -13.60 -7.28 18.61
N ALA A 45 -14.90 -7.43 18.35
CA ALA A 45 -15.44 -7.43 16.99
C ALA A 45 -15.18 -6.09 16.26
N GLU A 46 -15.28 -4.95 16.96
CA GLU A 46 -14.96 -3.64 16.40
C GLU A 46 -13.46 -3.52 16.05
N LEU A 47 -12.58 -4.07 16.90
CA LEU A 47 -11.14 -4.15 16.62
C LEU A 47 -10.84 -5.00 15.39
N ASP A 48 -11.52 -6.15 15.23
CA ASP A 48 -11.36 -7.01 14.05
C ASP A 48 -11.82 -6.30 12.77
N ALA A 49 -12.92 -5.55 12.82
CA ALA A 49 -13.40 -4.76 11.68
C ALA A 49 -12.42 -3.62 11.29
N LEU A 50 -11.80 -2.95 12.27
CA LEU A 50 -10.76 -1.95 12.01
C LEU A 50 -9.49 -2.57 11.45
N ALA A 51 -9.17 -3.78 11.91
CA ALA A 51 -8.09 -4.58 11.40
C ALA A 51 -8.26 -4.92 9.91
N ASP A 52 -9.47 -5.33 9.49
CA ASP A 52 -9.82 -5.55 8.08
C ASP A 52 -9.76 -4.25 7.27
N ARG A 53 -10.20 -3.13 7.86
CA ARG A 53 -10.11 -1.80 7.23
C ARG A 53 -8.66 -1.39 6.97
N LEU A 54 -7.75 -1.63 7.92
CA LEU A 54 -6.33 -1.33 7.75
C LEU A 54 -5.70 -2.20 6.65
N ASP A 55 -6.11 -3.45 6.51
CA ASP A 55 -5.66 -4.31 5.41
C ASP A 55 -6.11 -3.76 4.06
N ALA A 56 -7.37 -3.35 3.95
CA ALA A 56 -7.92 -2.73 2.74
C ALA A 56 -7.23 -1.41 2.38
N LEU A 57 -6.92 -0.56 3.38
CA LEU A 57 -6.17 0.68 3.17
C LEU A 57 -4.76 0.40 2.65
N ALA A 58 -4.08 -0.59 3.20
CA ALA A 58 -2.75 -0.95 2.74
C ALA A 58 -2.77 -1.52 1.30
N ASP A 59 -3.83 -2.23 0.89
CA ASP A 59 -4.01 -2.64 -0.51
C ASP A 59 -4.29 -1.45 -1.46
N ALA A 60 -5.01 -0.43 -0.98
CA ALA A 60 -5.20 0.81 -1.71
C ALA A 60 -3.88 1.57 -1.92
N PHE A 61 -3.04 1.67 -0.89
CA PHE A 61 -1.70 2.25 -1.01
C PHE A 61 -0.82 1.48 -2.00
N ASP A 62 -0.87 0.15 -1.98
CA ASP A 62 -0.11 -0.67 -2.93
C ASP A 62 -0.57 -0.43 -4.37
N THR A 63 -1.88 -0.33 -4.59
CA THR A 63 -2.47 -0.01 -5.90
C THR A 63 -1.99 1.35 -6.41
N GLU A 64 -1.98 2.35 -5.54
CA GLU A 64 -1.57 3.71 -5.91
C GLU A 64 -0.06 3.79 -6.21
N ALA A 65 0.76 3.13 -5.41
CA ALA A 65 2.20 3.07 -5.68
C ALA A 65 2.51 2.30 -6.99
N GLU A 66 1.75 1.24 -7.35
CA GLU A 66 1.86 0.62 -8.67
C GLU A 66 1.48 1.55 -9.82
N ARG A 67 0.46 2.40 -9.62
CA ARG A 67 0.07 3.42 -10.60
C ARG A 67 1.21 4.41 -10.82
N ARG A 68 1.82 4.91 -9.74
CA ARG A 68 2.98 5.81 -9.80
C ARG A 68 4.17 5.18 -10.52
N ASP A 69 4.43 3.91 -10.29
CA ASP A 69 5.50 3.18 -10.98
C ASP A 69 5.25 3.11 -12.50
N ARG A 70 4.03 2.76 -12.90
CA ARG A 70 3.61 2.73 -14.33
C ARG A 70 3.73 4.11 -14.99
N ASP A 71 3.31 5.16 -14.29
CA ASP A 71 3.43 6.53 -14.79
C ASP A 71 4.90 6.97 -14.94
N ALA A 72 5.76 6.59 -13.99
CA ALA A 72 7.20 6.84 -14.06
C ALA A 72 7.85 6.12 -15.24
N GLU A 73 7.49 4.85 -15.48
CA GLU A 73 7.95 4.08 -16.63
C GLU A 73 7.51 4.71 -17.95
N ALA A 74 6.25 5.11 -18.08
CA ALA A 74 5.74 5.78 -19.27
C ALA A 74 6.49 7.11 -19.55
N ARG A 75 6.79 7.90 -18.51
CA ARG A 75 7.64 9.09 -18.64
C ARG A 75 9.06 8.73 -19.07
N GLY A 76 9.63 7.65 -18.53
CA GLY A 76 10.94 7.12 -18.93
C GLY A 76 10.99 6.74 -20.41
N THR A 77 10.00 6.02 -20.91
CA THR A 77 9.89 5.67 -22.34
C THR A 77 9.83 6.90 -23.24
N ARG A 78 9.02 7.91 -22.86
CA ARG A 78 8.93 9.17 -23.60
C ARG A 78 10.26 9.94 -23.57
N ALA A 79 10.99 9.92 -22.46
CA ALA A 79 12.31 10.52 -22.36
C ALA A 79 13.30 9.84 -23.33
N LEU A 80 13.36 8.51 -23.34
CA LEU A 80 14.21 7.75 -24.27
C LEU A 80 13.89 8.05 -25.74
N ALA A 81 12.61 8.17 -26.10
CA ALA A 81 12.21 8.54 -27.45
C ALA A 81 12.68 9.95 -27.84
N ARG A 82 12.60 10.92 -26.91
CA ARG A 82 13.12 12.28 -27.14
C ARG A 82 14.65 12.28 -27.27
N ASP A 83 15.34 11.50 -26.46
CA ASP A 83 16.81 11.41 -26.48
C ASP A 83 17.30 10.83 -27.83
N ARG A 84 16.62 9.80 -28.34
CA ARG A 84 16.89 9.23 -29.67
C ARG A 84 16.62 10.26 -30.77
N ALA A 85 15.45 10.91 -30.75
CA ALA A 85 15.12 11.91 -31.75
C ALA A 85 16.09 13.11 -31.74
N ALA A 86 16.68 13.46 -30.59
CA ALA A 86 17.71 14.48 -30.51
C ALA A 86 19.02 14.04 -31.17
N ALA A 87 19.46 12.80 -30.91
CA ALA A 87 20.64 12.23 -31.55
C ALA A 87 20.46 12.15 -33.08
N ASP A 88 19.32 11.63 -33.54
CA ASP A 88 19.01 11.50 -34.97
C ASP A 88 19.04 12.85 -35.69
N ARG A 89 18.52 13.92 -35.06
CA ARG A 89 18.57 15.28 -35.61
C ARG A 89 20.01 15.80 -35.72
N ALA A 90 20.85 15.59 -34.71
CA ALA A 90 22.25 16.00 -34.76
C ALA A 90 23.00 15.28 -35.89
N THR A 91 22.80 13.96 -36.03
CA THR A 91 23.34 13.17 -37.13
C THR A 91 22.87 13.65 -38.49
N ALA A 92 21.56 13.88 -38.67
CA ALA A 92 20.98 14.35 -39.93
C ALA A 92 21.49 15.74 -40.35
N GLN A 93 21.81 16.60 -39.39
CA GLN A 93 22.37 17.93 -39.63
C GLN A 93 23.91 17.91 -39.78
N GLY A 94 24.57 16.78 -39.54
CA GLY A 94 26.03 16.68 -39.56
C GLY A 94 26.71 17.52 -38.49
N VAL A 95 26.02 17.81 -37.38
CA VAL A 95 26.53 18.64 -36.28
C VAL A 95 26.85 17.79 -35.05
N PRO A 96 27.80 18.22 -34.20
CA PRO A 96 28.03 17.57 -32.92
C PRO A 96 26.78 17.56 -32.04
N ASP A 97 26.54 16.44 -31.37
CA ASP A 97 25.46 16.30 -30.40
C ASP A 97 25.87 16.86 -29.04
N VAL A 98 25.77 18.18 -28.90
CA VAL A 98 26.24 18.95 -27.73
C VAL A 98 25.58 18.48 -26.42
N GLY A 99 24.40 17.85 -26.47
CA GLY A 99 23.69 17.34 -25.30
C GLY A 99 23.85 15.84 -25.03
N ALA A 100 24.74 15.13 -25.74
CA ALA A 100 24.85 13.67 -25.64
C ALA A 100 25.22 13.20 -24.21
N LEU A 101 26.19 13.87 -23.59
CA LEU A 101 26.68 13.52 -22.25
C LEU A 101 25.58 13.68 -21.19
N ASP A 102 24.85 14.79 -21.21
CA ASP A 102 23.76 15.04 -20.27
C ASP A 102 22.64 14.01 -20.41
N ARG A 103 22.31 13.63 -21.66
CA ARG A 103 21.32 12.57 -21.92
C ARG A 103 21.81 11.20 -21.46
N GLN A 104 23.11 10.93 -21.56
CA GLN A 104 23.72 9.71 -21.02
C GLN A 104 23.63 9.67 -19.48
N HIS A 105 23.98 10.76 -18.78
CA HIS A 105 23.82 10.84 -17.32
C HIS A 105 22.36 10.68 -16.90
N ALA A 106 21.44 11.33 -17.62
CA ALA A 106 20.01 11.19 -17.37
C ALA A 106 19.52 9.75 -17.63
N ALA A 107 20.07 9.05 -18.62
CA ALA A 107 19.75 7.64 -18.88
C ALA A 107 20.22 6.74 -17.74
N VAL A 108 21.44 6.92 -17.25
CA VAL A 108 21.96 6.18 -16.10
C VAL A 108 21.09 6.44 -14.87
N ALA A 109 20.76 7.69 -14.55
CA ALA A 109 19.89 8.00 -13.42
C ALA A 109 18.50 7.35 -13.52
N ARG A 110 17.94 7.25 -14.73
CA ARG A 110 16.66 6.55 -14.96
C ARG A 110 16.78 5.04 -14.74
N ASP A 111 17.92 4.44 -15.07
CA ASP A 111 18.20 3.02 -14.87
C ASP A 111 18.28 2.69 -13.38
N TRP A 112 19.04 3.47 -12.60
CA TRP A 112 19.06 3.37 -11.13
C TRP A 112 17.66 3.48 -10.53
N ALA A 113 16.91 4.52 -10.91
CA ALA A 113 15.55 4.68 -10.42
C ALA A 113 14.61 3.55 -10.85
N ALA A 114 14.87 2.86 -11.98
CA ALA A 114 14.10 1.70 -12.39
C ALA A 114 14.41 0.47 -11.54
N SER A 115 15.67 0.26 -11.19
CA SER A 115 16.11 -0.77 -10.24
C SER A 115 15.47 -0.54 -8.86
N ASP A 116 15.52 0.68 -8.33
CA ASP A 116 14.91 1.01 -7.03
C ASP A 116 13.40 0.73 -7.02
N ARG A 117 12.69 1.07 -8.11
CA ARG A 117 11.25 0.75 -8.25
C ARG A 117 11.01 -0.76 -8.32
N TYR A 118 11.88 -1.52 -8.97
CA TYR A 118 11.76 -2.98 -9.05
C TYR A 118 11.94 -3.64 -7.67
N GLU A 119 12.95 -3.22 -6.92
CA GLU A 119 13.18 -3.68 -5.54
C GLU A 119 11.99 -3.32 -4.65
N SER A 120 11.55 -2.06 -4.70
CA SER A 120 10.38 -1.59 -3.94
C SER A 120 9.11 -2.38 -4.27
N ARG A 121 8.85 -2.70 -5.54
CA ARG A 121 7.72 -3.54 -5.96
C ARG A 121 7.81 -4.96 -5.39
N THR A 122 9.01 -5.52 -5.33
CA THR A 122 9.25 -6.84 -4.77
C THR A 122 8.97 -6.85 -3.27
N ASP A 123 9.44 -5.83 -2.56
CA ASP A 123 9.20 -5.70 -1.12
C ASP A 123 7.72 -5.44 -0.79
N ARG A 124 7.04 -4.58 -1.55
CA ARG A 124 5.59 -4.37 -1.42
C ARG A 124 4.80 -5.66 -1.63
N ARG A 125 5.17 -6.47 -2.63
CA ARG A 125 4.53 -7.78 -2.85
C ARG A 125 4.73 -8.71 -1.65
N ARG A 126 5.95 -8.83 -1.13
CA ARG A 126 6.26 -9.64 0.05
C ARG A 126 5.47 -9.15 1.27
N ALA A 127 5.39 -7.85 1.47
CA ALA A 127 4.63 -7.24 2.56
C ALA A 127 3.13 -7.53 2.42
N ALA A 128 2.55 -7.41 1.22
CA ALA A 128 1.16 -7.72 0.96
C ALA A 128 0.85 -9.22 1.20
N GLU A 129 1.76 -10.12 0.82
CA GLU A 129 1.63 -11.55 1.12
C GLU A 129 1.64 -11.82 2.63
N ALA A 130 2.56 -11.20 3.37
CA ALA A 130 2.62 -11.33 4.82
C ALA A 130 1.36 -10.77 5.50
N ARG A 131 0.86 -9.61 5.04
CA ARG A 131 -0.39 -9.01 5.53
C ARG A 131 -1.58 -9.94 5.31
N ARG A 132 -1.71 -10.53 4.11
CA ARG A 132 -2.78 -11.50 3.80
C ARG A 132 -2.72 -12.74 4.70
N SER A 133 -1.53 -13.32 4.90
CA SER A 133 -1.36 -14.46 5.81
C SER A 133 -1.80 -14.11 7.23
N ALA A 134 -1.37 -12.95 7.75
CA ALA A 134 -1.78 -12.49 9.07
C ALA A 134 -3.29 -12.22 9.17
N ALA A 135 -3.90 -11.67 8.12
CA ALA A 135 -5.34 -11.44 8.06
C ALA A 135 -6.12 -12.76 8.08
N ASP A 136 -5.66 -13.77 7.33
CA ASP A 136 -6.28 -15.10 7.31
C ASP A 136 -6.17 -15.80 8.66
N GLU A 137 -5.01 -15.72 9.32
CA GLU A 137 -4.80 -16.23 10.68
C GLU A 137 -5.72 -15.53 11.70
N ARG A 138 -5.87 -14.20 11.62
CA ARG A 138 -6.80 -13.46 12.48
C ARG A 138 -8.25 -13.87 12.27
N ARG A 139 -8.70 -14.02 11.01
CA ARG A 139 -10.06 -14.45 10.70
C ARG A 139 -10.34 -15.88 11.16
N ALA A 140 -9.35 -16.77 11.06
CA ALA A 140 -9.44 -18.12 11.60
C ALA A 140 -9.60 -18.10 13.13
N ALA A 141 -8.78 -17.32 13.84
CA ALA A 141 -8.89 -17.17 15.29
C ALA A 141 -10.22 -16.54 15.72
N ALA A 142 -10.73 -15.55 14.98
CA ALA A 142 -12.04 -14.96 15.24
C ALA A 142 -13.16 -16.00 15.08
N THR A 143 -13.11 -16.80 14.01
CA THR A 143 -14.07 -17.89 13.76
C THR A 143 -14.04 -18.94 14.88
N GLU A 144 -12.85 -19.29 15.39
CA GLU A 144 -12.70 -20.24 16.49
C GLU A 144 -13.33 -19.71 17.79
N ARG A 145 -13.15 -18.42 18.11
CA ARG A 145 -13.82 -17.79 19.26
C ARG A 145 -15.33 -17.83 19.13
N ASP A 146 -15.86 -17.57 17.93
CA ASP A 146 -17.30 -17.55 17.68
C ASP A 146 -17.92 -18.96 17.68
N ALA A 147 -17.11 -20.00 17.45
CA ALA A 147 -17.53 -21.40 17.43
C ALA A 147 -17.54 -22.08 18.81
N LEU A 148 -16.88 -21.52 19.82
CA LEU A 148 -16.91 -22.05 21.18
C LEU A 148 -18.30 -21.78 21.79
N PRO A 149 -19.11 -22.82 22.07
CA PRO A 149 -20.33 -22.62 22.83
C PRO A 149 -19.93 -22.06 24.19
N THR A 150 -20.57 -20.99 24.62
CA THR A 150 -20.65 -20.66 26.04
C THR A 150 -21.27 -21.88 26.70
N GLU A 151 -20.47 -22.75 27.32
CA GLU A 151 -20.99 -23.84 28.14
C GLU A 151 -21.87 -23.17 29.19
N ASP A 152 -23.18 -23.32 29.01
CA ASP A 152 -24.19 -23.01 30.00
C ASP A 152 -23.80 -23.76 31.27
N HIS A 153 -23.21 -23.04 32.22
CA HIS A 153 -23.22 -23.43 33.62
C HIS A 153 -24.64 -23.22 34.16
N ASP A 154 -25.60 -23.93 33.56
CA ASP A 154 -26.88 -24.17 34.17
C ASP A 154 -26.68 -25.26 35.22
N GLY A 155 -26.81 -24.83 36.47
CA GLY A 155 -26.60 -25.68 37.63
C GLY A 155 -27.56 -26.86 37.66
N GLU A 156 -27.04 -27.99 38.12
CA GLU A 156 -27.86 -29.03 38.72
C GLU A 156 -27.45 -29.16 40.20
N GLY A 157 -28.47 -29.08 41.05
CA GLY A 157 -28.38 -29.20 42.51
C GLY A 157 -28.50 -30.61 43.03
#